data_AF-D0FB33-F1
#
_entry.id   AF-D0FB33-F1
#
_cell.length_a   1.000
_cell.length_b   1.000
_cell.length_c   1.000
_cell.angle_alpha   90.00
_cell.angle_beta   90.00
_cell.angle_gamma   90.00
#
_symmetry.space_group_name_H-M   'P 1'
#
loop_
_entity.id
_entity.type
_entity.pdbx_description
1 polymer ?
#
loop_
_entity_poly.entity_id
_entity_poly.type
_entity_poly.pdbx_seq_one_letter_code
_entity_poly.pdbx_strand_id
1 'polypeptide(L)'
;DMLRAAIKAGTEMGKQAKAVIDAGQLVSDDIILGLVKERIAQEDCAKGFLLDGFPRTIPQADGLKEVGVNVDYVLEFDVADSVIVERMSGRRAHLASGRTYHVVYNPSKVEGKDDITGEDLVVRDDDKEETVLAR
;
A
#
# COMPACT_ATOMS: atom_id res chain seq x y z
N ASP A 1 -5.35 -5.86 -2.92
CA ASP A 1 -6.09 -4.59 -2.77
C ASP A 1 -7.49 -4.74 -3.35
N MET A 2 -8.38 -3.82 -2.98
CA MET A 2 -9.80 -3.80 -3.37
C MET A 2 -9.99 -3.76 -4.90
N LEU A 3 -9.17 -2.97 -5.59
CA LEU A 3 -9.20 -2.79 -7.04
C LEU A 3 -8.94 -4.10 -7.79
N ARG A 4 -7.87 -4.83 -7.43
CA ARG A 4 -7.56 -6.14 -8.01
C ARG A 4 -8.67 -7.18 -7.77
N ALA A 5 -9.29 -7.14 -6.59
CA ALA A 5 -10.41 -8.05 -6.26
C ALA A 5 -11.63 -7.76 -7.14
N ALA A 6 -12.00 -6.50 -7.31
CA ALA A 6 -13.12 -6.09 -8.18
C ALA A 6 -12.87 -6.44 -9.65
N ILE A 7 -11.64 -6.20 -10.16
CA ILE A 7 -11.23 -6.59 -11.51
C ILE A 7 -11.35 -8.11 -11.70
N LYS A 8 -10.87 -8.90 -10.73
CA LYS A 8 -10.94 -10.37 -10.79
C LYS A 8 -12.38 -10.90 -10.72
N ALA A 9 -13.23 -10.26 -9.91
CA ALA A 9 -14.63 -10.61 -9.78
C ALA A 9 -15.47 -10.16 -10.99
N GLY A 10 -14.95 -9.26 -11.82
CA GLY A 10 -15.65 -8.74 -12.99
C GLY A 10 -16.88 -7.90 -12.63
N THR A 11 -16.85 -7.19 -11.49
CA THR A 11 -17.92 -6.23 -11.15
C THR A 11 -17.94 -5.09 -12.17
N GLU A 12 -19.05 -4.35 -12.26
CA GLU A 12 -19.15 -3.23 -13.20
C GLU A 12 -18.06 -2.17 -12.92
N MET A 13 -17.84 -1.82 -11.65
CA MET A 13 -16.72 -0.96 -11.24
C MET A 13 -15.36 -1.57 -11.56
N GLY A 14 -15.19 -2.88 -11.35
CA GLY A 14 -13.97 -3.61 -11.69
C GLY A 14 -13.63 -3.55 -13.18
N LYS A 15 -14.63 -3.70 -14.07
CA LYS A 15 -14.45 -3.58 -15.52
C LYS A 15 -14.04 -2.18 -15.95
N GLN A 16 -14.71 -1.16 -15.39
CA GLN A 16 -14.36 0.25 -15.67
C GLN A 16 -12.94 0.56 -15.22
N ALA A 17 -12.58 0.17 -14.00
CA ALA A 17 -11.24 0.39 -13.48
C ALA A 17 -10.17 -0.37 -14.29
N LYS A 18 -10.47 -1.61 -14.72
CA LYS A 18 -9.58 -2.37 -15.61
C LYS A 18 -9.33 -1.62 -16.92
N ALA A 19 -10.37 -1.08 -17.55
CA ALA A 19 -10.23 -0.35 -18.82
C ALA A 19 -9.33 0.89 -18.68
N VAL A 20 -9.46 1.64 -17.58
CA VAL A 20 -8.60 2.81 -17.28
C VAL A 20 -7.13 2.39 -17.09
N ILE A 21 -6.90 1.32 -16.33
CA ILE A 21 -5.55 0.80 -16.08
C ILE A 21 -4.90 0.24 -17.35
N ASP A 22 -5.66 -0.52 -18.15
CA ASP A 22 -5.18 -1.07 -19.42
C ASP A 22 -4.80 0.06 -20.41
N ALA A 23 -5.43 1.23 -20.29
CA ALA A 23 -5.09 2.44 -21.03
C ALA A 23 -3.90 3.23 -20.46
N GLY A 24 -3.28 2.76 -19.38
CA GLY A 24 -2.16 3.42 -18.70
C GLY A 24 -2.57 4.69 -17.94
N GLN A 25 -3.86 4.86 -17.65
CA GLN A 25 -4.41 6.01 -16.96
C GLN A 25 -4.56 5.73 -15.45
N LEU A 26 -4.58 6.81 -14.66
CA LEU A 26 -4.88 6.72 -13.24
C LEU A 26 -6.38 6.52 -13.03
N VAL A 27 -6.72 5.62 -12.11
CA VAL A 27 -8.11 5.41 -11.68
C VAL A 27 -8.62 6.68 -11.00
N SER A 28 -9.76 7.20 -11.47
CA SER A 28 -10.35 8.42 -10.90
C SER A 28 -10.90 8.19 -9.50
N ASP A 29 -11.02 9.27 -8.72
CA ASP A 29 -11.60 9.24 -7.38
C ASP A 29 -13.02 8.66 -7.38
N ASP A 30 -13.84 8.99 -8.39
CA ASP A 30 -15.20 8.46 -8.52
C ASP A 30 -15.24 6.93 -8.62
N ILE A 31 -14.32 6.33 -9.39
CA ILE A 31 -14.22 4.88 -9.52
C ILE A 31 -13.78 4.28 -8.18
N ILE A 32 -12.82 4.89 -7.49
CA ILE A 32 -12.36 4.42 -6.17
C ILE A 32 -13.49 4.51 -5.14
N LEU A 33 -14.23 5.61 -5.08
CA LEU A 33 -15.37 5.80 -4.18
C LEU A 33 -16.47 4.77 -4.46
N GLY A 34 -16.76 4.50 -5.73
CA GLY A 34 -17.68 3.43 -6.14
C GLY A 34 -17.23 2.05 -5.65
N LEU A 35 -15.95 1.73 -5.82
CA LEU A 35 -15.36 0.48 -5.32
C LEU A 35 -15.43 0.36 -3.79
N VAL A 36 -15.14 1.44 -3.05
CA VAL A 36 -15.26 1.45 -1.58
C VAL A 36 -16.70 1.17 -1.19
N LYS A 37 -17.67 1.84 -1.82
CA LYS A 37 -19.09 1.66 -1.52
C LYS A 37 -19.56 0.22 -1.76
N GLU A 38 -19.18 -0.39 -2.88
CA GLU A 38 -19.47 -1.81 -3.15
C GLU A 38 -18.81 -2.72 -2.12
N ARG A 39 -17.57 -2.40 -1.71
CA ARG A 39 -16.79 -3.24 -0.80
C ARG A 39 -17.36 -3.25 0.61
N ILE A 40 -17.69 -2.10 1.17
CA ILE A 40 -18.20 -1.99 2.56
C ILE A 40 -19.64 -2.51 2.70
N ALA A 41 -20.36 -2.71 1.59
CA ALA A 41 -21.70 -3.28 1.58
C ALA A 41 -21.70 -4.82 1.72
N GLN A 42 -20.54 -5.47 1.69
CA GLN A 42 -20.43 -6.93 1.84
C GLN A 42 -20.63 -7.36 3.30
N GLU A 43 -21.08 -8.61 3.50
CA GLU A 43 -21.47 -9.13 4.81
C GLU A 43 -20.36 -9.08 5.86
N ASP A 44 -19.10 -9.23 5.44
CA ASP A 44 -17.95 -9.20 6.35
C ASP A 44 -17.68 -7.80 6.93
N CYS A 45 -18.22 -6.74 6.32
CA CYS A 45 -18.16 -5.37 6.80
C CYS A 45 -19.33 -4.99 7.73
N ALA A 46 -20.25 -5.91 8.03
CA ALA A 46 -21.43 -5.62 8.87
C ALA A 46 -21.07 -5.17 10.30
N LYS A 47 -19.87 -5.55 10.79
CA LYS A 47 -19.36 -5.14 12.12
C LYS A 47 -18.47 -3.90 12.06
N GLY A 48 -18.28 -3.31 10.88
CA GLY A 48 -17.37 -2.21 10.62
C GLY A 48 -16.26 -2.59 9.63
N PHE A 49 -15.40 -1.62 9.36
CA PHE A 49 -14.30 -1.73 8.41
C PHE A 49 -13.14 -0.83 8.84
N LEU A 50 -11.94 -1.12 8.31
CA LEU A 50 -10.77 -0.26 8.42
C LEU A 50 -10.37 0.14 7.00
N LEU A 51 -10.39 1.43 6.70
CA LEU A 51 -9.86 1.96 5.45
C LEU A 51 -8.35 2.19 5.63
N ASP A 52 -7.55 1.44 4.88
CA ASP A 52 -6.08 1.52 4.92
C ASP A 52 -5.56 2.17 3.64
N GLY A 53 -4.88 3.30 3.78
CA GLY A 53 -4.37 4.10 2.67
C GLY A 53 -5.45 4.79 1.84
N PHE A 54 -6.65 4.99 2.39
CA PHE A 54 -7.76 5.76 1.82
C PHE A 54 -8.61 6.37 2.94
N PRO A 55 -9.11 7.62 2.82
CA PRO A 55 -8.83 8.58 1.76
C PRO A 55 -7.39 9.14 1.83
N ARG A 56 -6.85 9.60 0.70
CA ARG A 56 -5.52 10.24 0.59
C ARG A 56 -5.60 11.74 0.29
N THR A 57 -6.75 12.22 -0.17
CA THR A 57 -6.97 13.61 -0.54
C THR A 57 -8.25 14.13 0.13
N ILE A 58 -8.35 15.45 0.28
CA ILE A 58 -9.56 16.09 0.80
C ILE A 58 -10.80 15.75 -0.06
N PRO A 59 -10.74 15.82 -1.42
CA PRO A 59 -11.87 15.41 -2.26
C PRO A 59 -12.34 13.97 -2.03
N GLN A 60 -11.42 13.03 -1.78
CA GLN A 60 -11.80 11.64 -1.47
C GLN A 60 -12.52 11.54 -0.12
N ALA A 61 -12.08 12.32 0.88
CA ALA A 61 -12.74 12.37 2.19
C ALA A 61 -14.14 13.00 2.09
N ASP A 62 -14.30 14.07 1.33
CA ASP A 62 -15.60 14.67 1.04
C ASP A 62 -16.51 13.69 0.28
N GLY A 63 -15.97 12.98 -0.71
CA GLY A 63 -16.70 11.95 -1.46
C GLY A 63 -17.20 10.81 -0.58
N LEU A 64 -16.43 10.35 0.41
CA LEU A 64 -16.89 9.35 1.39
C LEU A 64 -18.11 9.84 2.18
N LYS A 65 -18.09 11.11 2.58
CA LYS A 65 -19.22 11.73 3.28
C LYS A 65 -20.45 11.83 2.38
N GLU A 66 -20.27 12.21 1.12
CA GLU A 66 -21.36 12.32 0.14
C GLU A 66 -22.02 10.97 -0.17
N VAL A 67 -21.22 9.89 -0.25
CA VAL A 67 -21.75 8.54 -0.48
C VAL A 67 -22.31 7.85 0.76
N GLY A 68 -22.35 8.56 1.91
CA GLY A 68 -22.95 8.10 3.15
C GLY A 68 -22.09 7.12 3.95
N VAL A 69 -20.77 7.13 3.75
CA VAL A 69 -19.85 6.30 4.54
C VAL A 69 -19.54 7.01 5.84
N ASN A 70 -20.01 6.44 6.95
CA ASN A 70 -19.70 6.93 8.28
C ASN A 70 -18.33 6.42 8.74
N VAL A 71 -17.50 7.32 9.24
CA VAL A 71 -16.19 7.01 9.82
C VAL A 71 -16.19 7.48 11.27
N ASP A 72 -16.05 6.54 12.20
CA ASP A 72 -16.11 6.83 13.64
C ASP A 72 -14.81 7.44 14.17
N TYR A 73 -13.67 6.99 13.64
CA TYR A 73 -12.34 7.35 14.11
C TYR A 73 -11.36 7.55 12.96
N VAL A 74 -10.47 8.52 13.14
CA VAL A 74 -9.25 8.68 12.35
C VAL A 74 -8.08 8.34 13.27
N LEU A 75 -7.33 7.30 12.91
CA LEU A 75 -6.19 6.82 13.70
C LEU A 75 -4.90 7.21 12.99
N GLU A 76 -4.15 8.13 13.59
CA GLU A 76 -2.82 8.52 13.14
C GLU A 76 -1.77 7.75 13.97
N PHE A 77 -0.93 7.00 13.27
CA PHE A 77 0.24 6.38 13.90
C PHE A 77 1.38 7.39 13.89
N ASP A 78 1.50 8.15 14.98
CA ASP A 78 2.58 9.11 15.17
C ASP A 78 3.89 8.38 15.48
N VAL A 79 4.84 8.48 14.55
CA VAL A 79 6.18 7.88 14.63
C VAL A 79 7.17 8.90 14.10
N ALA A 80 8.24 9.14 14.86
CA ALA A 80 9.28 10.08 14.45
C ALA A 80 9.90 9.69 13.10
N ASP A 81 10.10 10.67 12.22
CA ASP A 81 10.68 10.49 10.88
C ASP A 81 12.00 9.72 10.93
N SER A 82 12.84 9.96 11.94
CA SER A 82 14.10 9.26 12.12
C SER A 82 13.92 7.74 12.25
N VAL A 83 12.87 7.29 12.94
CA VAL A 83 12.54 5.87 13.09
C VAL A 83 12.07 5.29 11.75
N ILE A 84 11.32 6.06 10.96
CA ILE A 84 10.89 5.66 9.62
C ILE A 84 12.12 5.51 8.71
N VAL A 85 13.01 6.51 8.68
CA VAL A 85 14.24 6.51 7.89
C VAL A 85 15.14 5.34 8.28
N GLU A 86 15.36 5.09 9.57
CA GLU A 86 16.18 3.97 10.04
C GLU A 86 15.58 2.62 9.60
N ARG A 87 14.26 2.46 9.77
CA ARG A 87 13.55 1.22 9.40
C ARG A 87 13.54 0.96 7.89
N MET A 88 13.51 2.03 7.08
CA MET A 88 13.48 1.92 5.63
C MET A 88 14.88 1.69 5.06
N SER A 89 15.84 2.56 5.42
CA SER A 89 17.22 2.51 4.91
C SER A 89 17.99 1.27 5.35
N GLY A 90 17.56 0.63 6.45
CA GLY A 90 18.12 -0.63 6.91
C GLY A 90 17.72 -1.85 6.08
N ARG A 91 16.73 -1.75 5.18
CA ARG A 91 16.25 -2.87 4.38
C ARG A 91 17.26 -3.31 3.33
N ARG A 92 17.34 -4.62 3.13
CA ARG A 92 18.18 -5.27 2.12
C ARG A 92 17.34 -6.33 1.42
N ALA A 93 17.56 -6.51 0.13
CA ALA A 93 16.85 -7.49 -0.68
C ALA A 93 17.82 -8.31 -1.52
N HIS A 94 17.58 -9.62 -1.57
CA HIS A 94 18.19 -10.47 -2.57
C HIS A 94 17.26 -10.58 -3.78
N LEU A 95 17.56 -9.86 -4.87
CA LEU A 95 16.64 -9.67 -6.00
C LEU A 95 16.21 -10.98 -6.67
N ALA A 96 17.13 -11.93 -6.85
CA ALA A 96 16.84 -13.17 -7.55
C ALA A 96 15.84 -14.06 -6.82
N SER A 97 15.78 -13.98 -5.49
CA SER A 97 14.93 -14.83 -4.65
C SER A 97 13.77 -14.13 -3.97
N GLY A 98 13.83 -12.80 -3.86
CA GLY A 98 12.89 -12.01 -3.05
C GLY A 98 13.11 -12.07 -1.55
N ARG A 99 14.12 -12.80 -1.04
CA ARG A 99 14.48 -12.79 0.39
C ARG A 99 14.82 -11.37 0.85
N THR A 100 14.45 -11.06 2.08
CA THR A 100 14.63 -9.73 2.69
C THR A 100 15.40 -9.83 3.99
N TYR A 101 16.21 -8.82 4.24
CA TYR A 101 17.01 -8.67 5.43
C TYR A 101 16.88 -7.22 5.93
N HIS A 102 17.28 -7.00 7.18
CA HIS A 102 17.43 -5.67 7.74
C HIS A 102 18.72 -5.63 8.54
N VAL A 103 19.54 -4.61 8.35
CA VAL A 103 20.86 -4.49 9.01
C VAL A 103 20.84 -4.48 10.55
N VAL A 104 19.66 -4.43 11.18
CA VAL A 104 19.45 -4.41 12.63
C VAL A 104 18.44 -5.49 13.03
N TYR A 105 17.23 -5.44 12.46
CA TYR A 105 16.12 -6.30 12.89
C TYR A 105 16.14 -7.72 12.31
N ASN A 106 16.89 -7.95 11.23
CA ASN A 106 17.04 -9.26 10.60
C ASN A 106 18.34 -9.31 9.78
N PRO A 107 19.51 -9.21 10.43
CA PRO A 107 20.78 -9.10 9.73
C PRO A 107 21.11 -10.41 9.01
N SER A 108 21.75 -10.30 7.84
CA SER A 108 22.35 -11.46 7.20
C SER A 108 23.53 -12.00 8.01
N LYS A 109 23.84 -13.29 7.87
CA LYS A 109 24.97 -13.94 8.55
C LYS A 109 26.32 -13.34 8.14
N VAL A 110 26.42 -12.95 6.88
CA VAL A 110 27.56 -12.21 6.33
C VAL A 110 27.04 -10.89 5.79
N GLU A 111 27.65 -9.78 6.20
CA GLU A 111 27.21 -8.44 5.83
C GLU A 111 27.13 -8.30 4.30
N GLY A 112 25.97 -7.82 3.83
CA GLY A 112 25.72 -7.59 2.41
C GLY A 112 25.55 -8.86 1.56
N LYS A 113 25.49 -10.06 2.16
CA LYS A 113 25.35 -11.33 1.43
C LYS A 113 24.08 -12.07 1.79
N ASP A 114 23.46 -12.71 0.80
CA ASP A 114 22.35 -13.62 1.02
C ASP A 114 22.81 -14.89 1.74
N ASP A 115 22.07 -15.30 2.77
CA ASP A 115 22.42 -16.44 3.63
C ASP A 115 22.39 -17.80 2.93
N ILE A 116 21.72 -17.90 1.77
CA ILE A 116 21.56 -19.16 1.04
C ILE A 116 22.54 -19.22 -0.14
N THR A 117 22.60 -18.17 -0.95
CA THR A 117 23.40 -18.18 -2.19
C THR A 117 24.76 -17.52 -2.04
N GLY A 118 24.95 -16.67 -1.03
CA GLY A 118 26.15 -15.84 -0.88
C GLY A 118 26.24 -14.69 -1.90
N GLU A 119 25.18 -14.45 -2.66
CA GLU A 119 25.08 -13.34 -3.61
C GLU A 119 24.86 -12.00 -2.89
N ASP A 120 25.11 -10.89 -3.59
CA ASP A 120 24.99 -9.55 -3.00
C ASP A 120 23.54 -9.17 -2.71
N LEU A 121 23.35 -8.56 -1.54
CA LEU A 121 22.13 -7.88 -1.16
C LEU A 121 22.17 -6.44 -1.63
N VAL A 122 21.02 -5.93 -2.07
CA VAL A 122 20.87 -4.55 -2.52
C VAL A 122 19.93 -3.76 -1.63
N VAL A 123 20.11 -2.45 -1.60
CA VAL A 123 19.08 -1.51 -1.14
C VAL A 123 18.22 -1.16 -2.35
N ARG A 124 16.89 -1.25 -2.20
CA ARG A 124 15.98 -0.83 -3.28
C ARG A 124 15.99 0.70 -3.37
N ASP A 125 15.78 1.24 -4.56
CA ASP A 125 15.78 2.70 -4.76
C ASP A 125 14.79 3.41 -3.82
N ASP A 126 13.60 2.82 -3.66
CA ASP A 126 12.54 3.29 -2.77
C ASP A 126 12.88 3.28 -1.27
N ASP A 127 13.89 2.50 -0.87
CA ASP A 127 14.33 2.35 0.52
C ASP A 127 15.53 3.27 0.84
N LYS A 128 16.07 4.01 -0.14
CA LYS A 128 17.15 4.98 0.07
C LYS A 128 16.67 6.14 0.94
N GLU A 129 17.49 6.58 1.88
CA GLU A 129 17.17 7.65 2.83
C GLU A 129 16.64 8.92 2.15
N GLU A 130 17.30 9.39 1.10
CA GLU A 130 16.88 10.55 0.31
C GLU A 130 15.48 10.38 -0.31
N THR A 131 15.12 9.15 -0.71
CA THR A 131 13.82 8.83 -1.31
C THR A 131 12.74 8.69 -0.24
N VAL A 132 13.10 8.18 0.93
CA VAL A 132 12.20 8.07 2.09
C VAL A 132 11.83 9.44 2.63
N LEU A 133 12.79 10.37 2.73
CA LEU A 133 12.57 11.74 3.19
C LEU A 133 11.80 12.61 2.19
N ALA A 134 11.82 12.26 0.90
CA ALA A 134 11.11 12.99 -0.14
C ALA A 134 9.64 12.56 -0.34
N ARG A 135 9.20 11.49 0.34
CA ARG A 135 7.84 10.94 0.28
C ARG A 135 6.95 11.54 1.34
#